data_AF-A0A3B1ANH5-F1
#
_entry.id   AF-A0A3B1ANH5-F1
#
_cell.length_a   1.000
_cell.length_b   1.000
_cell.length_c   1.000
_cell.angle_alpha   90.00
_cell.angle_beta   90.00
_cell.angle_gamma   90.00
#
_symmetry.space_group_name_H-M   'P 1'
#
loop_
_entity.id
_entity.type
_entity.pdbx_description
1 polymer ?
#
loop_
_entity_poly.entity_id
_entity_poly.type
_entity_poly.pdbx_seq_one_letter_code
_entity_poly.pdbx_strand_id
1 'polypeptide(L)'
;MEGPNSGAVPPDDLRYWLALHRTPGLGAITFQRLLDRFSSPREFFALPASERRCALPLPPAGRAFLAAPGWDKIESDLRWAEAESHAILTRHDPDYPQLLR
;
A
#
# COMPACT_ATOMS: atom_id res chain seq x y z
N MET A 1 19.27 -22.63 3.15
CA MET A 1 19.79 -21.30 3.53
C MET A 1 19.30 -20.36 2.43
N GLU A 2 18.01 -20.02 2.50
CA GLU A 2 17.30 -19.38 1.40
C GLU A 2 17.64 -17.89 1.38
N GLY A 3 18.02 -17.39 0.20
CA GLY A 3 18.53 -16.04 0.01
C GLY A 3 17.49 -14.95 0.28
N PRO A 4 17.92 -13.70 0.50
CA PRO A 4 17.01 -12.59 0.73
C PRO A 4 16.12 -12.38 -0.50
N ASN A 5 14.81 -12.56 -0.30
CA ASN A 5 13.73 -12.38 -1.26
C ASN A 5 13.88 -11.04 -2.01
N SER A 6 14.33 -11.09 -3.26
CA SER A 6 14.67 -9.92 -4.07
C SER A 6 13.47 -9.30 -4.81
N GLY A 7 12.23 -9.64 -4.41
CA GLY A 7 10.98 -9.02 -4.86
C GLY A 7 10.14 -8.38 -3.75
N ALA A 8 10.59 -8.46 -2.50
CA ALA A 8 9.85 -7.93 -1.36
C ALA A 8 9.79 -6.41 -1.40
N VAL A 9 8.58 -5.87 -1.42
CA VAL A 9 8.36 -4.43 -1.21
C VAL A 9 9.01 -4.06 0.13
N PRO A 10 9.92 -3.06 0.17
CA PRO A 10 10.58 -2.71 1.42
C PRO A 10 9.53 -2.32 2.47
N PRO A 11 9.76 -2.61 3.76
CA PRO A 11 8.78 -2.37 4.83
C PRO A 11 8.31 -0.90 4.87
N ASP A 12 9.22 0.01 4.52
CA ASP A 12 8.94 1.44 4.32
C ASP A 12 7.92 1.75 3.22
N ASP A 13 7.88 0.96 2.15
CA ASP A 13 6.88 1.11 1.11
C ASP A 13 5.58 0.40 1.54
N LEU A 14 5.70 -0.76 2.19
CA LEU A 14 4.57 -1.59 2.65
C LEU A 14 3.62 -0.83 3.60
N ARG A 15 4.14 0.05 4.46
CA ARG A 15 3.29 0.95 5.27
C ARG A 15 2.37 1.84 4.42
N TYR A 16 2.83 2.33 3.27
CA TYR A 16 2.02 3.17 2.38
C TYR A 16 0.99 2.33 1.62
N TRP A 17 1.33 1.07 1.27
CA TRP A 17 0.37 0.09 0.76
C TRP A 17 -0.77 -0.13 1.76
N LEU A 18 -0.43 -0.40 3.02
CA LEU A 18 -1.40 -0.59 4.11
C LEU A 18 -2.24 0.67 4.36
N ALA A 19 -1.61 1.86 4.35
CA ALA A 19 -2.32 3.13 4.50
C ALA A 19 -3.38 3.33 3.42
N LEU A 20 -3.03 3.10 2.16
CA LEU A 20 -3.99 3.18 1.05
C LEU A 20 -5.07 2.13 1.21
N HIS A 21 -4.72 0.88 1.51
CA HIS A 21 -5.68 -0.19 1.67
C HIS A 21 -6.71 0.09 2.78
N ARG A 22 -6.28 0.74 3.87
CA ARG A 22 -7.15 1.17 4.98
C ARG A 22 -7.92 2.47 4.68
N THR A 23 -7.65 3.15 3.56
CA THR A 23 -8.29 4.42 3.23
C THR A 23 -9.76 4.21 2.86
N PRO A 24 -10.70 4.81 3.61
CA PRO A 24 -12.12 4.64 3.33
C PRO A 24 -12.52 5.27 1.99
N GLY A 25 -13.26 4.51 1.19
CA GLY A 25 -13.63 4.90 -0.17
C GLY A 25 -12.58 4.55 -1.24
N LEU A 26 -11.45 3.93 -0.86
CA LEU A 26 -10.52 3.35 -1.80
C LEU A 26 -10.91 1.90 -2.12
N GLY A 27 -11.53 1.70 -3.28
CA GLY A 27 -11.85 0.36 -3.79
C GLY A 27 -10.64 -0.33 -4.42
N ALA A 28 -10.70 -1.65 -4.56
CA ALA A 28 -9.65 -2.46 -5.20
C ALA A 28 -9.30 -1.97 -6.61
N ILE A 29 -10.29 -1.56 -7.42
CA ILE A 29 -10.05 -1.03 -8.77
C ILE A 29 -9.25 0.28 -8.74
N THR A 30 -9.64 1.20 -7.85
CA THR A 30 -8.97 2.50 -7.70
C THR A 30 -7.55 2.32 -7.20
N PHE A 31 -7.35 1.37 -6.28
CA PHE A 31 -6.04 0.96 -5.81
C PHE A 31 -5.19 0.40 -6.96
N GLN A 32 -5.70 -0.53 -7.77
CA GLN A 32 -4.98 -1.07 -8.93
C GLN A 32 -4.60 0.03 -9.93
N ARG A 33 -5.52 0.96 -10.25
CA ARG A 33 -5.21 2.11 -11.12
C ARG A 33 -4.09 3.00 -10.59
N LEU A 34 -4.02 3.14 -9.27
CA LEU A 34 -2.94 3.88 -8.62
C LEU A 34 -1.60 3.18 -8.86
N LEU A 35 -1.57 1.85 -8.73
CA LEU A 35 -0.37 1.04 -8.91
C LEU A 35 0.07 0.92 -10.37
N ASP A 36 -0.89 0.94 -11.31
CA ASP A 36 -0.60 1.07 -12.74
C ASP A 36 0.05 2.42 -13.07
N ARG A 37 -0.35 3.48 -12.34
CA ARG A 37 0.14 4.85 -12.56
C ARG A 37 1.45 5.15 -11.83
N PHE A 38 1.63 4.58 -10.65
CA PHE A 38 2.74 4.81 -9.75
C PHE A 38 3.39 3.49 -9.39
N SER A 39 4.69 3.36 -9.64
CA SER A 39 5.42 2.14 -9.34
C SER A 39 5.50 1.84 -7.83
N SER A 40 5.38 2.88 -6.99
CA SER A 40 5.23 2.73 -5.54
C SER A 40 4.19 3.69 -4.96
N PRO A 41 3.35 3.24 -4.01
CA PRO A 41 2.44 4.14 -3.30
C PRO A 41 3.17 5.20 -2.48
N ARG A 42 4.46 5.02 -2.15
CA ARG A 42 5.28 6.06 -1.56
C ARG A 42 5.35 7.30 -2.45
N GLU A 43 5.49 7.13 -3.76
CA GLU A 43 5.51 8.25 -4.71
C GLU A 43 4.20 9.02 -4.68
N PHE A 44 3.07 8.32 -4.59
CA PHE A 44 1.77 8.96 -4.43
C PHE A 44 1.69 9.81 -3.16
N PHE A 45 2.20 9.31 -2.02
CA PHE A 45 2.24 10.10 -0.77
C PHE A 45 3.21 11.28 -0.83
N ALA A 46 4.29 11.17 -1.60
CA ALA A 46 5.25 12.26 -1.82
C ALA A 46 4.67 13.41 -2.65
N LEU A 47 3.63 13.15 -3.45
CA LEU A 47 2.95 14.20 -4.22
C LEU A 47 2.24 15.24 -3.33
N PRO A 48 2.14 16.50 -3.80
CA PRO A 48 1.36 17.50 -3.10
C PRO A 48 -0.12 17.13 -3.03
N ALA A 49 -0.82 17.63 -2.00
CA ALA A 49 -2.21 17.26 -1.75
C ALA A 49 -3.16 17.58 -2.93
N SER A 50 -2.86 18.63 -3.71
CA SER A 50 -3.58 18.99 -4.94
C SER A 50 -3.47 17.91 -6.01
N GLU A 51 -2.27 17.42 -6.27
CA GLU A 51 -2.02 16.34 -7.25
C GLU A 51 -2.60 15.01 -6.79
N ARG A 52 -2.45 14.68 -5.51
CA ARG A 52 -3.10 13.48 -4.93
C ARG A 52 -4.61 13.49 -5.12
N ARG A 53 -5.24 14.66 -4.95
CA ARG A 53 -6.69 14.82 -5.17
C ARG A 53 -7.07 14.65 -6.64
N CYS A 54 -6.22 15.09 -7.56
CA CYS A 54 -6.45 14.95 -8.99
C CYS A 54 -6.25 13.50 -9.45
N ALA A 55 -5.19 12.83 -8.96
CA ALA A 55 -4.90 11.45 -9.26
C ALA A 55 -5.91 10.49 -8.61
N LEU A 56 -6.42 10.84 -7.43
CA LEU A 56 -7.30 9.99 -6.62
C LEU A 56 -8.48 10.79 -6.06
N PRO A 57 -9.60 10.88 -6.80
CA PRO A 57 -10.81 11.54 -6.32
C PRO A 57 -11.47 10.68 -5.23
N LEU A 58 -11.03 10.88 -3.99
CA LEU A 58 -11.57 10.20 -2.81
C LEU A 58 -12.66 11.01 -2.12
N PRO A 59 -13.59 10.35 -1.42
CA PRO A 59 -14.53 11.03 -0.55
C PRO A 59 -13.81 11.81 0.57
N PRO A 60 -14.48 12.77 1.22
CA PRO A 60 -13.89 13.58 2.30
C PRO A 60 -13.24 12.74 3.40
N ALA A 61 -13.86 11.61 3.78
CA ALA A 61 -13.33 10.68 4.77
C ALA A 61 -11.98 10.08 4.35
N GLY A 62 -11.85 9.63 3.09
CA GLY A 62 -10.59 9.11 2.55
C GLY A 62 -9.51 10.17 2.48
N ARG A 63 -9.87 11.42 2.14
CA ARG A 63 -8.93 12.56 2.10
C ARG A 63 -8.42 12.92 3.50
N ALA A 64 -9.29 12.93 4.50
CA ALA A 64 -8.91 13.16 5.89
C ALA A 64 -7.98 12.04 6.39
N PHE A 65 -8.28 10.78 6.05
CA PHE A 65 -7.42 9.64 6.37
C PHE A 65 -6.05 9.74 5.69
N LEU A 66 -5.97 10.13 4.41
CA LEU A 66 -4.67 10.30 3.73
C LEU A 66 -3.84 11.47 4.27
N ALA A 67 -4.49 12.47 4.87
CA ALA A 67 -3.80 13.59 5.51
C ALA A 67 -3.16 13.16 6.85
N ALA A 68 -3.82 12.28 7.59
CA ALA A 68 -3.32 11.70 8.83
C ALA A 68 -3.66 10.21 8.89
N PRO A 69 -2.86 9.35 8.22
CA PRO A 69 -3.06 7.91 8.29
C PRO A 69 -2.85 7.46 9.73
N GLY A 70 -3.65 6.52 10.21
CA GLY A 70 -3.47 5.93 11.53
C GLY A 70 -2.22 5.03 11.56
N TRP A 71 -1.03 5.62 11.57
CA TRP A 71 0.26 4.93 11.49
C TRP A 71 0.44 3.85 12.55
N ASP A 72 -0.11 4.07 13.75
CA ASP A 72 -0.12 3.09 14.85
C ASP A 72 -0.74 1.72 14.45
N LYS A 73 -1.86 1.75 13.72
CA LYS A 73 -2.51 0.53 13.22
C LYS A 73 -1.67 -0.13 12.12
N ILE A 74 -1.09 0.68 11.25
CA ILE A 74 -0.24 0.21 10.15
C ILE A 74 1.03 -0.44 10.71
N GLU A 75 1.64 0.14 11.73
CA GLU A 75 2.82 -0.41 12.40
C GLU A 75 2.49 -1.72 13.13
N SER A 76 1.28 -1.84 13.67
CA SER A 76 0.78 -3.10 14.24
C SER A 76 0.58 -4.18 13.15
N ASP A 77 0.01 -3.81 12.00
CA ASP A 77 -0.14 -4.71 10.85
C ASP A 77 1.23 -5.15 10.29
N LEU A 78 2.21 -4.24 10.25
CA LEU A 78 3.59 -4.55 9.86
C LEU A 78 4.27 -5.51 10.85
N ARG A 79 4.17 -5.25 12.15
CA ARG A 79 4.71 -6.16 13.18
C ARG A 79 4.07 -7.53 13.12
N TRP A 80 2.77 -7.61 12.79
CA TRP A 80 2.11 -8.90 12.55
C TRP A 80 2.75 -9.64 11.36
N ALA A 81 3.12 -8.93 10.29
CA ALA A 81 3.75 -9.47 9.09
C ALA A 81 5.26 -9.75 9.24
N GLU A 82 5.92 -9.26 10.29
CA GLU A 82 7.31 -9.63 10.61
C GLU A 82 7.41 -11.01 11.30
N ALA A 83 6.28 -11.57 11.76
CA ALA A 83 6.27 -12.90 12.35
C ALA A 83 6.56 -13.99 11.30
N GLU A 84 7.34 -15.02 11.66
CA GLU A 84 7.83 -16.09 10.76
C GLU A 84 6.73 -16.87 9.99
N SER A 85 5.46 -16.74 10.38
CA SER A 85 4.32 -17.42 9.74
C SER A 85 3.35 -16.48 9.03
N HIS A 86 3.62 -15.19 8.97
CA HIS A 86 2.77 -14.21 8.30
C HIS A 86 3.58 -13.44 7.26
N ALA A 87 3.05 -13.34 6.06
CA ALA A 87 3.66 -12.54 5.00
C ALA A 87 2.57 -11.73 4.30
N ILE A 88 2.83 -10.44 4.09
CA ILE A 88 1.98 -9.61 3.23
C ILE A 88 2.54 -9.72 1.81
N LEU A 89 1.91 -10.57 1.01
CA LEU A 89 2.24 -10.69 -0.41
C LEU A 89 1.58 -9.56 -1.18
N THR A 90 2.37 -8.78 -1.91
CA THR A 90 1.86 -7.77 -2.83
C THR A 90 1.69 -8.35 -4.23
N ARG A 91 0.87 -7.75 -5.11
CA ARG A 91 0.68 -8.25 -6.49
C ARG A 91 1.97 -8.30 -7.31
N HIS A 92 2.95 -7.46 -6.95
CA HIS A 92 4.28 -7.43 -7.57
C HIS A 92 5.20 -8.53 -7.07
N ASP A 93 4.84 -9.20 -5.98
CA ASP A 93 5.63 -10.26 -5.39
C ASP A 93 5.68 -11.48 -6.33
N PRO A 94 6.85 -12.09 -6.54
CA PRO A 94 6.98 -13.31 -7.34
C PRO A 94 6.17 -14.48 -6.77
N ASP A 95 5.94 -14.52 -5.45
CA ASP A 95 5.15 -15.56 -4.78
C ASP A 95 3.62 -15.29 -4.84
N TYR A 96 3.20 -14.16 -5.39
CA TYR A 96 1.78 -13.86 -5.55
C TYR A 96 1.16 -14.81 -6.61
N PRO A 97 0.10 -15.57 -6.28
CA PRO A 97 -0.46 -16.58 -7.18
C PRO A 97 -0.85 -15.97 -8.53
N GLN A 98 -0.34 -16.53 -9.61
CA GLN A 98 -0.57 -16.03 -10.97
C GLN A 98 -2.06 -16.01 -11.35
N LEU A 99 -2.89 -16.87 -10.75
CA LEU A 99 -4.35 -16.88 -10.93
C LEU A 99 -5.08 -15.68 -10.31
N LEU A 100 -4.44 -14.95 -9.41
CA LEU A 100 -5.01 -13.78 -8.71
C LEU A 100 -4.41 -12.46 -9.20
N ARG A 101 -3.48 -12.50 -10.17
CA ARG A 101 -3.00 -11.30 -10.87
C ARG A 101 -4.07 -10.82 -11.83
#